data_AF-A0A7G8Z9D7-F1
#
_entry.id   AF-A0A7G8Z9D7-F1
#
_cell.length_a   1.000
_cell.length_b   1.000
_cell.length_c   1.000
_cell.angle_alpha   90.00
_cell.angle_beta   90.00
_cell.angle_gamma   90.00
#
_symmetry.space_group_name_H-M   'P 1'
#
loop_
_entity.id
_entity.type
_entity.pdbx_description
1 polymer ?
#
loop_
_entity_poly.entity_id
_entity_poly.type
_entity_poly.pdbx_seq_one_letter_code
_entity_poly.pdbx_strand_id
1 'polypeptide(L)'
;MKSYASLGKNMTILAIFGGFFSFAFYHGPLLFGISPRTINNLTDLPDTYLFSIQAVYPYEVSTPLRYFFTEISELFGCILAFVAYTGIDVFFGTIVLHACGQLENLSNRIEVMVETANFSKYLRLHVQNHCRLIRYLLLFVLEKSTYLTNKFFFSDLSRQSSSRAV
;
A
#
# COMPACT_ATOMS: atom_id res chain seq x y z
N MET A 1 -21.96 15.31 4.02
CA MET A 1 -20.53 15.38 4.47
C MET A 1 -20.20 14.56 5.73
N LYS A 2 -20.88 14.74 6.88
CA LYS A 2 -20.55 13.98 8.13
C LYS A 2 -20.71 12.45 7.99
N SER A 3 -21.70 11.99 7.22
CA SER A 3 -21.96 10.56 6.97
C SER A 3 -20.82 9.87 6.19
N TYR A 4 -20.33 10.50 5.11
CA TYR A 4 -19.19 10.00 4.34
C TYR A 4 -17.89 10.01 5.14
N ALA A 5 -17.70 11.03 5.99
CA ALA A 5 -16.55 11.09 6.89
C ALA A 5 -16.59 9.98 7.95
N SER A 6 -17.75 9.64 8.52
CA SER A 6 -17.85 8.52 9.47
C SER A 6 -17.66 7.16 8.78
N LEU A 7 -18.15 7.01 7.54
CA LEU A 7 -17.96 5.79 6.76
C LEU A 7 -16.47 5.54 6.48
N GLY A 8 -15.74 6.56 6.01
CA GLY A 8 -14.30 6.46 5.78
C GLY A 8 -13.53 6.12 7.05
N LYS A 9 -13.86 6.76 8.18
CA LYS A 9 -13.25 6.45 9.48
C LYS A 9 -13.48 5.00 9.89
N ASN A 10 -14.70 4.47 9.73
CA ASN A 10 -15.00 3.08 10.09
C ASN A 10 -14.24 2.09 9.20
N MET A 11 -14.11 2.38 7.89
CA MET A 11 -13.32 1.57 6.98
C MET A 11 -11.83 1.57 7.35
N THR A 12 -11.25 2.73 7.67
CA THR A 12 -9.84 2.82 8.12
C THR A 12 -9.63 2.08 9.44
N ILE A 13 -10.55 2.22 10.41
CA ILE A 13 -10.47 1.50 11.69
C ILE A 13 -10.49 -0.01 11.45
N LEU A 14 -11.43 -0.51 10.63
CA LEU A 14 -11.52 -1.92 10.31
C LEU A 14 -10.25 -2.45 9.63
N ALA A 15 -9.68 -1.69 8.69
CA ALA A 15 -8.44 -2.05 8.00
C ALA A 15 -7.25 -2.12 8.98
N ILE A 16 -7.15 -1.18 9.91
CA ILE A 16 -6.12 -1.19 10.95
C ILE A 16 -6.28 -2.41 11.87
N PHE A 17 -7.50 -2.67 12.36
CA PHE A 17 -7.78 -3.86 13.18
C PHE A 17 -7.45 -5.17 12.45
N GLY A 18 -7.85 -5.29 11.18
CA GLY A 18 -7.51 -6.44 10.34
C GLY A 18 -6.00 -6.61 10.17
N GLY A 19 -5.28 -5.51 9.95
CA GLY A 19 -3.82 -5.50 9.85
C GLY A 19 -3.12 -6.00 11.11
N PHE A 20 -3.51 -5.48 12.28
CA PHE A 20 -2.98 -5.96 13.56
C PHE A 20 -3.33 -7.43 13.81
N PHE A 21 -4.54 -7.85 13.47
CA PHE A 21 -4.95 -9.24 13.59
C PHE A 21 -4.11 -10.17 12.70
N SER A 22 -3.91 -9.83 11.42
CA SER A 22 -3.06 -10.60 10.51
C SER A 22 -1.61 -10.64 10.96
N PHE A 23 -1.06 -9.52 11.44
CA PHE A 23 0.30 -9.47 11.96
C PHE A 23 0.48 -10.35 13.20
N ALA A 24 -0.46 -10.27 14.16
CA ALA A 24 -0.45 -11.11 15.35
C ALA A 24 -0.65 -12.59 15.00
N PHE A 25 -1.47 -12.91 14.00
CA PHE A 25 -1.69 -14.29 13.55
C PHE A 25 -0.45 -14.87 12.84
N TYR A 26 0.28 -14.08 12.05
CA TYR A 26 1.50 -14.52 11.36
C TYR A 26 2.70 -14.66 12.30
N HIS A 27 2.95 -13.67 13.17
CA HIS A 27 4.12 -13.67 14.06
C HIS A 27 3.84 -14.32 15.43
N GLY A 28 2.58 -14.43 15.85
CA GLY A 28 2.19 -14.99 17.14
C GLY A 28 2.64 -16.44 17.36
N PRO A 29 2.51 -17.36 16.38
CA PRO A 29 3.01 -18.73 16.49
C PRO A 29 4.50 -18.80 16.84
N LEU A 30 5.30 -17.83 16.39
CA LEU A 30 6.74 -17.79 16.66
C LEU A 30 7.04 -17.65 18.16
N LEU A 31 6.19 -16.93 18.91
CA LEU A 31 6.31 -16.80 20.37
C LEU A 31 6.10 -18.13 21.10
N PHE A 32 5.36 -19.06 20.48
CA PHE A 32 5.12 -20.41 20.99
C PHE A 32 6.11 -21.44 20.41
N GLY A 33 7.15 -21.00 19.69
CA GLY A 33 8.12 -21.87 19.05
C GLY A 33 7.58 -22.61 17.82
N ILE A 34 6.48 -22.13 17.25
CA ILE A 34 5.85 -22.71 16.05
C ILE A 34 6.15 -21.79 14.87
N SER A 35 6.87 -22.28 13.86
CA SER A 35 7.01 -21.58 12.58
C SER A 35 6.31 -22.37 11.47
N PRO A 36 5.47 -21.72 10.65
CA PRO A 36 4.93 -22.31 9.44
C PRO A 36 6.04 -22.45 8.40
N ARG A 37 6.77 -23.57 8.44
CA ARG A 37 7.76 -23.94 7.42
C ARG A 37 7.21 -24.98 6.46
N THR A 38 7.48 -24.80 5.18
CA THR A 38 7.38 -25.89 4.22
C THR A 38 8.72 -26.60 4.21
N ILE A 39 8.76 -27.91 4.49
CA ILE A 39 10.04 -28.66 4.45
C ILE A 39 10.32 -29.01 3.00
N ASN A 40 11.19 -28.24 2.35
CA ASN A 40 11.54 -28.42 0.95
C ASN A 40 13.02 -28.80 0.74
N ASN A 41 13.88 -28.71 1.76
CA ASN A 41 15.28 -29.11 1.66
C ASN A 41 15.78 -29.85 2.92
N LEU A 42 16.59 -30.91 2.76
CA LEU A 42 17.21 -31.69 3.85
C LEU A 42 18.29 -30.91 4.62
N THR A 43 18.78 -29.80 4.05
CA THR A 43 19.83 -28.94 4.64
C THR A 43 19.28 -27.67 5.29
N ASP A 44 17.96 -27.52 5.37
CA ASP A 44 17.34 -26.36 6.01
C ASP A 44 17.79 -26.29 7.49
N LEU A 45 18.09 -25.06 7.94
CA LEU A 45 18.71 -24.72 9.23
C LEU A 45 18.18 -25.59 10.40
N PRO A 46 19.04 -25.87 11.41
CA PRO A 46 18.61 -26.62 12.58
C PRO A 46 17.37 -25.95 13.21
N ASP A 47 16.47 -26.78 13.76
CA ASP A 47 15.20 -26.38 14.41
C ASP A 47 15.34 -25.29 15.50
N THR A 48 16.57 -24.91 15.84
CA THR A 48 16.94 -23.84 16.76
C THR A 48 16.64 -22.43 16.23
N TYR A 49 16.65 -22.21 14.91
CA TYR A 49 16.45 -20.88 14.31
C TYR A 49 15.18 -20.86 13.45
N LEU A 50 14.08 -20.45 14.07
CA LEU A 50 12.77 -20.38 13.45
C LEU A 50 12.54 -18.97 12.90
N PHE A 51 12.39 -18.83 11.58
CA PHE A 51 12.02 -17.55 10.97
C PHE A 51 10.50 -17.44 10.84
N SER A 52 9.97 -16.21 10.90
CA SER A 52 8.56 -16.00 10.63
C SER A 52 8.22 -16.13 9.15
N ILE A 53 9.17 -15.80 8.28
CA ILE A 53 9.03 -15.92 6.82
C ILE A 53 10.10 -16.85 6.30
N GLN A 54 9.70 -17.86 5.53
CA GLN A 54 10.65 -18.74 4.85
C GLN A 54 11.26 -18.01 3.65
N ALA A 55 12.54 -17.65 3.75
CA ALA A 55 13.31 -17.00 2.69
C ALA A 55 14.69 -17.63 2.52
N VAL A 56 15.25 -17.55 1.31
CA VAL A 56 16.62 -17.98 1.01
C VAL A 56 17.56 -16.82 1.23
N TYR A 57 18.46 -16.96 2.20
CA TYR A 57 19.44 -15.94 2.55
C TYR A 57 20.77 -16.17 1.80
N PRO A 58 21.38 -15.13 1.20
CA PRO A 58 22.66 -15.25 0.50
C PRO A 58 23.87 -15.33 1.44
N TYR A 59 23.63 -15.36 2.75
CA TYR A 59 24.65 -15.45 3.79
C TYR A 59 24.23 -16.46 4.85
N GLU A 60 25.22 -16.94 5.62
CA GLU A 60 24.97 -17.91 6.67
C GLU A 60 24.33 -17.24 7.89
N VAL A 61 23.11 -17.68 8.23
CA VAL A 61 22.29 -17.15 9.34
C VAL A 61 22.37 -18.02 10.61
N SER A 62 23.17 -19.09 10.59
CA SER A 62 23.35 -20.07 11.68
C SER A 62 23.97 -19.49 12.97
N THR A 63 24.41 -18.24 12.96
CA THR A 63 24.98 -17.56 14.14
C THR A 63 23.92 -16.75 14.86
N PRO A 64 23.86 -16.78 16.21
CA PRO A 64 22.81 -16.10 16.98
C PRO A 64 22.68 -14.60 16.67
N LEU A 65 23.81 -13.93 16.42
CA LEU A 65 23.84 -12.51 16.12
C LEU A 65 23.20 -12.21 14.75
N ARG A 66 23.55 -12.98 13.73
CA ARG A 66 23.00 -12.78 12.38
C ARG A 66 21.53 -13.17 12.31
N TYR A 67 21.14 -14.22 13.03
CA TYR A 67 19.74 -14.59 13.23
C TYR A 67 18.93 -13.40 13.76
N PHE A 68 19.37 -12.78 14.85
CA PHE A 68 18.66 -11.64 15.44
C PHE A 68 18.52 -10.44 14.49
N PHE A 69 19.59 -10.10 13.77
CA PHE A 69 19.53 -9.03 12.77
C PHE A 69 18.59 -9.37 11.60
N THR A 70 18.57 -10.62 11.18
CA THR A 70 17.72 -11.09 10.08
C THR A 70 16.25 -11.02 10.50
N GLU A 71 15.91 -11.54 11.67
CA GLU A 71 14.57 -11.45 12.27
C GLU A 71 14.08 -9.99 12.40
N ILE A 72 14.93 -9.08 12.88
CA ILE A 72 14.59 -7.65 12.93
C ILE A 72 14.34 -7.08 11.52
N SER A 73 15.16 -7.48 10.55
CA SER A 73 15.02 -7.01 9.18
C SER A 73 13.73 -7.52 8.52
N GLU A 74 13.33 -8.77 8.79
CA GLU A 74 12.05 -9.32 8.35
C GLU A 74 10.88 -8.54 8.97
N LEU A 75 10.93 -8.31 10.29
CA LEU A 75 9.90 -7.54 11.00
C LEU A 75 9.74 -6.14 10.44
N PHE A 76 10.87 -5.46 10.20
CA PHE A 76 10.89 -4.12 9.63
C PHE A 76 10.36 -4.11 8.19
N GLY A 77 10.76 -5.10 7.38
CA GLY A 77 10.26 -5.30 6.02
C GLY A 77 8.73 -5.50 6.00
N CYS A 78 8.20 -6.32 6.90
CA CYS A 78 6.76 -6.53 7.06
C CYS A 78 6.02 -5.24 7.42
N ILE A 79 6.54 -4.47 8.38
CA ILE A 79 5.93 -3.20 8.79
C ILE A 79 5.92 -2.21 7.61
N LEU A 80 7.04 -2.09 6.87
CA LEU A 80 7.12 -1.22 5.71
C LEU A 80 6.14 -1.64 4.60
N ALA A 81 6.06 -2.94 4.30
CA ALA A 81 5.13 -3.47 3.31
C ALA A 81 3.67 -3.20 3.72
N PHE A 82 3.35 -3.41 4.99
CA PHE A 82 2.03 -3.14 5.54
C PHE A 82 1.65 -1.65 5.43
N VAL A 83 2.55 -0.75 5.83
CA VAL A 83 2.33 0.70 5.73
C VAL A 83 2.20 1.15 4.28
N ALA A 84 3.04 0.62 3.38
CA ALA A 84 2.98 0.96 1.95
C ALA A 84 1.65 0.51 1.34
N TYR A 85 1.22 -0.71 1.62
CA TYR A 85 -0.04 -1.27 1.12
C TYR A 85 -1.26 -0.48 1.65
N THR A 86 -1.38 -0.37 2.97
CA THR A 86 -2.52 0.32 3.60
C THR A 86 -2.53 1.82 3.30
N GLY A 87 -1.36 2.46 3.19
CA GLY A 87 -1.24 3.87 2.88
C GLY A 87 -1.80 4.23 1.50
N ILE A 88 -1.57 3.37 0.51
CA ILE A 88 -2.12 3.54 -0.84
C ILE A 88 -3.65 3.46 -0.81
N ASP A 89 -4.20 2.42 -0.18
CA ASP A 89 -5.65 2.22 -0.09
C ASP A 89 -6.36 3.36 0.65
N VAL A 90 -5.79 3.80 1.78
CA VAL A 90 -6.33 4.93 2.56
C VAL A 90 -6.26 6.23 1.77
N PHE A 91 -5.18 6.46 1.02
CA PHE A 91 -5.04 7.64 0.16
C PHE A 91 -6.10 7.66 -0.94
N PHE A 92 -6.29 6.55 -1.66
CA PHE A 92 -7.32 6.44 -2.69
C PHE A 92 -8.73 6.61 -2.10
N GLY A 93 -9.03 5.92 -1.00
CA GLY A 93 -10.32 6.04 -0.33
C GLY A 93 -10.62 7.48 0.11
N THR A 94 -9.60 8.19 0.63
CA THR A 94 -9.74 9.59 1.06
C THR A 94 -10.04 10.51 -0.12
N ILE A 95 -9.35 10.34 -1.26
CA ILE A 95 -9.62 11.15 -2.48
C ILE A 95 -11.04 10.91 -2.97
N VAL A 96 -11.48 9.67 -3.05
CA VAL A 96 -12.82 9.31 -3.52
C VAL A 96 -13.88 9.89 -2.59
N LEU A 97 -13.76 9.69 -1.27
CA LEU A 97 -14.70 10.22 -0.29
C LEU A 97 -14.73 11.74 -0.29
N HIS A 98 -13.58 12.40 -0.42
CA HIS A 98 -13.51 13.84 -0.55
C HIS A 98 -14.22 14.33 -1.82
N ALA A 99 -14.00 13.68 -2.97
CA ALA A 99 -14.70 14.00 -4.21
C ALA A 99 -16.23 13.83 -4.09
N CYS A 100 -16.70 12.72 -3.51
CA CYS A 100 -18.12 12.50 -3.24
C CYS A 100 -18.71 13.58 -2.31
N GLY A 101 -17.99 13.97 -1.25
CA GLY A 101 -18.40 15.05 -0.35
C GLY A 101 -18.47 16.41 -1.03
N GLN A 102 -17.54 16.71 -1.94
CA GLN A 102 -17.57 17.94 -2.76
C GLN A 102 -18.77 17.95 -3.71
N LEU A 103 -19.11 16.80 -4.32
CA LEU A 103 -20.28 16.66 -5.20
C LEU A 103 -21.61 16.80 -4.45
N GLU A 104 -21.73 16.22 -3.27
CA GLU A 104 -22.94 16.36 -2.44
C GLU A 104 -23.15 17.82 -2.00
N ASN A 105 -22.08 18.49 -1.55
CA ASN A 105 -22.15 19.91 -1.19
C ASN A 105 -22.53 20.77 -2.41
N LEU A 106 -22.02 20.42 -3.59
CA LEU A 106 -22.39 21.06 -4.84
C LEU A 106 -23.88 20.84 -5.16
N SER A 107 -24.41 19.62 -4.99
CA SER A 107 -25.84 19.31 -5.20
C SER A 107 -26.74 20.19 -4.32
N ASN A 108 -26.41 20.32 -3.03
CA ASN A 108 -27.20 21.16 -2.12
C ASN A 108 -27.13 22.65 -2.51
N ARG A 109 -25.96 23.13 -2.93
CA ARG A 109 -25.80 24.51 -3.41
C ARG A 109 -26.49 24.74 -4.76
N ILE A 110 -26.58 23.69 -5.57
CA ILE A 110 -27.27 23.69 -6.84
C ILE A 110 -28.77 23.89 -6.63
N GLU A 111 -29.39 23.14 -5.72
CA GLU A 111 -30.82 23.26 -5.41
C GLU A 111 -31.18 24.69 -4.99
N VAL A 112 -30.33 25.32 -4.15
CA VAL A 112 -30.50 26.72 -3.73
C VAL A 112 -30.25 27.72 -4.88
N MET A 113 -29.30 27.45 -5.77
CA MET A 113 -28.96 28.36 -6.87
C MET A 113 -29.85 28.23 -8.11
N VAL A 114 -30.56 27.12 -8.33
CA VAL A 114 -31.54 27.00 -9.41
C VAL A 114 -32.63 28.08 -9.31
N GLU A 115 -32.86 28.62 -8.12
CA GLU A 115 -33.70 29.82 -7.91
C GLU A 115 -33.07 31.13 -8.45
N THR A 116 -31.81 31.12 -8.92
CA THR A 116 -31.06 32.30 -9.38
C THR A 116 -30.39 32.11 -10.75
N ALA A 117 -30.44 33.15 -11.60
CA ALA A 117 -30.17 33.08 -13.04
C ALA A 117 -28.73 32.70 -13.51
N ASN A 118 -27.78 32.38 -12.61
CA ASN A 118 -26.36 32.15 -12.96
C ASN A 118 -25.84 30.73 -12.65
N PHE A 119 -26.75 29.80 -12.42
CA PHE A 119 -26.52 28.41 -12.06
C PHE A 119 -25.50 27.64 -12.94
N SER A 120 -25.65 27.70 -14.26
CA SER A 120 -24.86 26.85 -15.17
C SER A 120 -23.37 27.20 -15.19
N LYS A 121 -23.02 28.45 -14.91
CA LYS A 121 -21.64 28.95 -14.96
C LYS A 121 -20.79 28.42 -13.81
N TYR A 122 -21.34 28.41 -12.59
CA TYR A 122 -20.64 27.94 -11.40
C TYR A 122 -20.50 26.41 -11.39
N LEU A 123 -21.54 25.69 -11.82
CA LEU A 123 -21.53 24.23 -11.95
C LEU A 123 -20.47 23.76 -12.94
N ARG A 124 -20.42 24.38 -14.13
CA ARG A 124 -19.45 24.02 -15.17
C ARG A 124 -18.01 24.22 -14.69
N LEU A 125 -17.74 25.32 -13.99
CA LEU A 125 -16.39 25.63 -13.49
C LEU A 125 -15.91 24.59 -12.46
N HIS A 126 -16.77 24.16 -11.55
CA HIS A 126 -16.41 23.19 -10.50
C HIS A 126 -16.24 21.77 -11.05
N VAL A 127 -17.14 21.30 -11.93
CA VAL A 127 -17.00 19.99 -12.58
C VAL A 127 -15.75 19.97 -13.45
N GLN A 128 -15.46 21.06 -14.17
CA GLN A 128 -14.26 21.15 -15.00
C GLN A 128 -12.97 21.15 -14.16
N ASN A 129 -12.97 21.79 -12.98
CA ASN A 129 -11.84 21.71 -12.05
C ASN A 129 -11.67 20.32 -11.43
N HIS A 130 -12.76 19.63 -11.04
CA HIS A 130 -12.70 18.27 -10.52
C HIS A 130 -12.25 17.26 -11.58
N CYS A 131 -12.78 17.32 -12.80
CA CYS A 131 -12.32 16.49 -13.91
C CYS A 131 -10.86 16.77 -14.24
N ARG A 132 -10.40 18.02 -14.17
CA ARG A 132 -8.99 18.37 -14.34
C ARG A 132 -8.12 17.76 -13.23
N LEU A 133 -8.53 17.88 -11.98
CA LEU A 133 -7.77 17.37 -10.84
C LEU A 133 -7.67 15.83 -10.87
N ILE A 134 -8.78 15.15 -11.17
CA ILE A 134 -8.81 13.69 -11.36
C ILE A 134 -7.89 13.30 -12.52
N ARG A 135 -7.94 14.04 -13.63
CA ARG A 135 -7.09 13.77 -14.80
C ARG A 135 -5.61 14.03 -14.51
N TYR A 136 -5.26 15.02 -13.70
CA TYR A 136 -3.88 15.25 -13.25
C TYR A 136 -3.39 14.18 -12.29
N LEU A 137 -4.22 13.74 -11.35
CA LEU A 137 -3.90 12.60 -10.48
C LEU A 137 -3.68 11.32 -11.30
N LEU A 138 -4.54 11.08 -12.29
CA LEU A 138 -4.46 9.91 -13.15
C LEU A 138 -3.23 9.97 -14.06
N LEU A 139 -2.90 11.14 -14.62
CA LEU A 139 -1.65 11.35 -15.36
C LEU A 139 -0.42 11.18 -14.49
N PHE A 140 -0.41 11.72 -13.27
CA PHE A 140 0.71 11.58 -12.34
C PHE A 140 0.93 10.13 -11.93
N VAL A 141 -0.14 9.39 -11.63
CA VAL A 141 -0.08 7.96 -11.29
C VAL A 141 0.42 7.15 -12.49
N LEU A 142 -0.10 7.40 -13.69
CA LEU A 142 0.34 6.70 -14.91
C LEU A 142 1.78 7.04 -15.28
N GLU A 143 2.18 8.31 -15.22
CA GLU A 143 3.54 8.75 -15.57
C GLU A 143 4.56 8.16 -14.59
N LYS A 144 4.27 8.22 -13.28
CA LYS A 144 5.17 7.65 -12.26
C LYS A 144 5.22 6.12 -12.33
N SER A 145 4.10 5.46 -12.62
CA SER A 145 4.06 4.01 -12.87
C SER A 145 4.87 3.64 -14.11
N THR A 146 4.68 4.34 -15.23
CA THR A 146 5.38 4.08 -16.51
C THR A 146 6.88 4.36 -16.39
N TYR A 147 7.28 5.41 -15.65
CA TYR A 147 8.68 5.74 -15.39
C TYR A 147 9.35 4.70 -14.49
N LEU A 148 8.68 4.23 -13.43
CA LEU A 148 9.18 3.18 -12.56
C LEU A 148 9.31 1.84 -13.30
N THR A 149 8.33 1.47 -14.12
CA THR A 149 8.40 0.26 -14.95
C THR A 149 9.54 0.35 -15.97
N ASN A 150 9.71 1.48 -16.65
CA ASN A 150 10.82 1.67 -17.58
C ASN A 150 12.17 1.65 -16.86
N LYS A 151 12.31 2.36 -15.73
CA LYS A 151 13.57 2.38 -14.97
C LYS A 151 13.93 0.99 -14.44
N PHE A 152 12.95 0.22 -13.97
CA PHE A 152 13.13 -1.16 -13.53
C PHE A 152 13.55 -2.06 -14.70
N PHE A 153 12.84 -2.00 -15.83
CA PHE A 153 13.16 -2.75 -17.05
C PHE A 153 14.55 -2.44 -17.62
N PHE A 154 14.94 -1.16 -17.68
CA PHE A 154 16.28 -0.74 -18.11
C PHE A 154 17.38 -1.14 -17.11
N SER A 155 17.06 -1.19 -15.80
CA SER A 155 18.01 -1.67 -14.80
C SER A 155 18.27 -3.18 -14.92
N ASP A 156 17.25 -3.98 -15.25
CA ASP A 156 17.43 -5.42 -15.51
C ASP A 156 18.18 -5.68 -16.83
N LEU A 157 17.91 -4.90 -17.88
CA LEU A 157 18.65 -5.00 -19.15
C LEU A 157 20.14 -4.68 -18.99
N SER A 158 20.47 -3.65 -18.21
CA SER A 158 21.88 -3.30 -17.95
C SER A 158 22.59 -4.33 -17.07
N ARG A 159 21.86 -5.01 -16.18
CA ARG A 159 22.38 -6.12 -15.37
C ARG A 159 22.66 -7.37 -16.21
N GLN A 160 21.76 -7.70 -17.15
CA GLN A 160 21.96 -8.82 -18.07
C GLN A 160 23.06 -8.57 -19.10
N SER A 161 23.22 -7.33 -19.60
CA SER A 161 24.29 -7.01 -20.55
C SER A 161 25.68 -7.08 -19.89
N SER A 162 25.80 -6.60 -18.64
CA SER A 162 27.03 -6.70 -17.86
C SER A 162 27.40 -8.14 -17.51
N SER A 163 26.40 -8.99 -17.19
CA SER A 163 26.61 -10.42 -16.92
C SER A 163 26.97 -11.26 -18.14
N ARG A 164 26.73 -10.79 -19.37
CA ARG A 164 27.14 -11.47 -20.62
C ARG A 164 28.48 -11.00 -21.17
N ALA A 165 29.05 -9.94 -20.59
CA ALA A 165 30.32 -9.36 -21.01
C ALA A 165 31.53 -9.89 -20.20
N VAL A 166 31.30 -10.85 -19.31
CA VAL A 166 32.29 -11.63 -18.55
C VAL A 166 32.19 -13.08 -19.01
#